data_AF-A0A537BKA5-F1
#
_entry.id   AF-A0A537BKA5-F1
#
_cell.length_a   1.000
_cell.length_b   1.000
_cell.length_c   1.000
_cell.angle_alpha   90.00
_cell.angle_beta   90.00
_cell.angle_gamma   90.00
#
_symmetry.space_group_name_H-M   'P 1'
#
loop_
_entity.id
_entity.type
_entity.pdbx_description
1 polymer ?
#
loop_
_entity_poly.entity_id
_entity_poly.type
_entity_poly.pdbx_seq_one_letter_code
_entity_poly.pdbx_strand_id
1 'polypeptide(L)'
;MGWLTDWRRKRVLSRHRMDDALWKAATGGLKFLPAGEKLKSLVLLFLAEKEFSGAHGMEVTDAMRVSIAAQACLPILELGLDWYAGWTGIVVYPGDFRVRRAELDEHGVMHEWDDELAGEA
;
A
#
# COMPACT_ATOMS: atom_id res chain seq x y z
N MET A 1 14.18 15.23 13.76
CA MET A 1 13.53 14.83 15.03
C MET A 1 12.85 13.48 14.81
N GLY A 2 13.50 12.36 15.15
CA GLY A 2 12.99 11.01 14.80
C GLY A 2 13.20 9.92 15.85
N TRP A 3 13.82 10.24 16.99
CA TRP A 3 14.29 9.23 17.94
C TRP A 3 13.18 8.32 18.51
N LEU A 4 11.98 8.87 18.76
CA LEU A 4 10.82 8.09 19.23
C LEU A 4 10.29 7.13 18.16
N THR A 5 10.20 7.59 16.91
CA THR A 5 9.76 6.77 15.77
C THR A 5 10.74 5.63 15.52
N ASP A 6 12.04 5.93 15.50
CA ASP A 6 13.10 4.92 15.32
C ASP A 6 13.09 3.89 16.44
N TRP A 7 12.88 4.32 17.68
CA TRP A 7 12.75 3.42 18.82
C TRP A 7 11.54 2.49 18.66
N ARG A 8 10.38 3.03 18.26
CA ARG A 8 9.17 2.23 18.02
C ARG A 8 9.39 1.22 16.90
N ARG A 9 9.97 1.62 15.77
CA ARG A 9 10.30 0.76 14.62
C ARG A 9 11.23 -0.38 15.02
N LYS A 10 12.32 -0.08 15.75
CA LYS A 10 13.24 -1.11 16.27
C LYS A 10 12.52 -2.11 17.18
N ARG A 11 11.58 -1.65 18.00
CA ARG A 11 10.78 -2.52 18.87
C ARG A 11 9.81 -3.41 18.09
N VAL A 12 9.22 -2.91 17.01
CA VAL A 12 8.36 -3.70 16.13
C VAL A 12 9.16 -4.83 15.48
N LEU A 13 10.31 -4.51 14.89
CA LEU A 13 11.18 -5.49 14.22
C LEU A 13 11.79 -6.53 15.17
N SER A 14 11.99 -6.19 16.45
CA SER A 14 12.50 -7.16 17.43
C SER A 14 11.42 -8.11 17.96
N ARG A 15 10.15 -7.68 17.97
CA ARG A 15 9.03 -8.45 18.53
C ARG A 15 8.28 -9.26 17.49
N HIS A 16 8.29 -8.82 16.24
CA HIS A 16 7.51 -9.41 15.17
C HIS A 16 8.42 -9.87 14.05
N ARG A 17 8.06 -10.99 13.44
CA ARG A 17 8.64 -11.48 12.19
C ARG A 17 7.54 -11.76 11.20
N MET A 18 7.86 -11.60 9.93
CA MET A 18 6.94 -11.94 8.85
C MET A 18 6.79 -13.46 8.80
N ASP A 19 5.55 -13.95 8.82
CA ASP A 19 5.28 -15.37 8.62
C ASP A 19 5.60 -15.75 7.16
N ASP A 20 6.43 -16.79 6.97
CA ASP A 20 6.92 -17.16 5.65
C ASP A 20 5.83 -17.76 4.75
N ALA A 21 4.83 -18.44 5.33
CA ALA A 21 3.72 -19.01 4.57
C ALA A 21 2.79 -17.90 4.07
N LEU A 22 2.44 -16.95 4.94
CA LEU A 22 1.67 -15.76 4.57
C LEU A 22 2.42 -14.91 3.55
N TRP A 23 3.72 -14.68 3.75
CA TRP A 23 4.56 -13.96 2.79
C TRP A 23 4.51 -14.62 1.41
N LYS A 24 4.77 -15.94 1.34
CA LYS A 24 4.73 -16.69 0.09
C LYS A 24 3.35 -16.66 -0.57
N ALA A 25 2.27 -16.77 0.20
CA ALA A 25 0.91 -16.69 -0.30
C ALA A 25 0.61 -15.29 -0.90
N ALA A 26 1.01 -14.23 -0.20
CA ALA A 26 0.75 -12.86 -0.63
C ALA A 26 1.63 -12.42 -1.81
N THR A 27 2.90 -12.84 -1.87
CA THR A 27 3.88 -12.36 -2.85
C THR A 27 4.17 -13.35 -3.98
N GLY A 28 3.63 -14.56 -3.95
CA GLY A 28 3.96 -15.63 -4.89
C GLY A 28 3.71 -15.28 -6.37
N GLY A 29 2.70 -14.44 -6.63
CA GLY A 29 2.38 -13.91 -7.96
C GLY A 29 3.17 -12.66 -8.37
N LEU A 30 3.83 -11.97 -7.43
CA LEU A 30 4.50 -10.69 -7.65
C LEU A 30 5.97 -10.90 -8.03
N LYS A 31 6.22 -11.39 -9.25
CA LYS A 31 7.58 -11.78 -9.71
C LYS A 31 8.59 -10.62 -9.79
N PHE A 32 8.11 -9.38 -9.79
CA PHE A 32 8.96 -8.19 -9.80
C PHE A 32 9.50 -7.81 -8.41
N LEU A 33 9.03 -8.43 -7.33
CA LEU A 33 9.54 -8.15 -6.00
C LEU A 33 10.94 -8.75 -5.82
N PRO A 34 11.91 -7.97 -5.33
CA PRO A 34 13.23 -8.49 -5.01
C PRO A 34 13.14 -9.45 -3.83
N ALA A 35 13.95 -10.51 -3.88
CA ALA A 35 14.16 -11.35 -2.71
C ALA A 35 14.98 -10.57 -1.65
N GLY A 36 14.59 -10.67 -0.38
CA GLY A 36 15.43 -10.18 0.72
C GLY A 36 14.69 -9.81 2.00
N GLU A 37 15.40 -9.93 3.12
CA GLU A 37 14.90 -9.59 4.45
C GLU A 37 14.68 -8.07 4.64
N LYS A 38 15.36 -7.24 3.84
CA LYS A 38 15.17 -5.78 3.89
C LYS A 38 13.76 -5.38 3.48
N LEU A 39 13.25 -5.93 2.37
CA LEU A 39 11.89 -5.68 1.93
C LEU A 39 10.88 -6.20 2.96
N LYS A 40 11.06 -7.43 3.46
CA LYS A 40 10.19 -7.99 4.52
C LYS A 40 10.15 -7.11 5.77
N SER A 41 11.30 -6.61 6.22
CA SER A 41 11.40 -5.72 7.38
C SER A 41 10.68 -4.40 7.15
N LEU A 42 10.88 -3.79 5.96
CA LEU A 42 10.21 -2.56 5.60
C LEU A 42 8.69 -2.73 5.49
N VAL A 43 8.23 -3.85 4.93
CA VAL A 43 6.81 -4.24 4.89
C VAL A 43 6.24 -4.42 6.29
N LEU A 44 6.98 -5.06 7.19
CA LEU A 44 6.52 -5.26 8.57
C LEU A 44 6.33 -3.92 9.29
N LEU A 45 7.25 -2.98 9.10
CA LEU A 45 7.12 -1.61 9.61
C LEU A 45 5.94 -0.87 8.98
N PHE A 46 5.77 -0.98 7.66
CA PHE A 46 4.65 -0.38 6.94
C PHE A 46 3.32 -0.87 7.49
N LEU A 47 3.15 -2.18 7.69
CA LEU A 47 1.94 -2.77 8.26
C LEU A 47 1.66 -2.33 9.70
N ALA A 48 2.70 -1.97 10.46
CA ALA A 48 2.57 -1.48 11.83
C ALA A 48 2.24 0.02 11.90
N GLU A 49 2.51 0.77 10.84
CA GLU A 49 2.30 2.23 10.78
C GLU A 49 1.10 2.63 9.93
N LYS A 50 0.66 1.75 9.00
CA LYS A 50 -0.43 2.04 8.08
C LYS A 50 -1.70 1.29 8.47
N GLU A 51 -2.80 2.02 8.45
CA GLU A 51 -4.14 1.47 8.64
C GLU A 51 -4.71 1.00 7.31
N PHE A 52 -5.43 -0.11 7.33
CA PHE A 52 -6.09 -0.67 6.16
C PHE A 52 -7.59 -0.73 6.45
N SER A 53 -8.38 -0.24 5.51
CA SER A 53 -9.84 -0.29 5.56
C SER A 53 -10.37 -0.76 4.22
N GLY A 54 -11.43 -1.57 4.23
CA GLY A 54 -12.10 -1.96 3.00
C GLY A 54 -13.34 -1.11 2.78
N ALA A 55 -13.56 -0.69 1.54
CA ALA A 55 -14.77 0.02 1.13
C ALA A 55 -15.91 -0.97 0.87
N HIS A 56 -17.15 -0.47 0.92
CA HIS A 56 -18.36 -1.24 0.59
C HIS A 56 -18.52 -2.55 1.38
N GLY A 57 -18.06 -2.56 2.64
CA GLY A 57 -18.13 -3.76 3.49
C GLY A 57 -17.14 -4.86 3.11
N MET A 58 -16.17 -4.57 2.24
CA MET A 58 -15.08 -5.49 1.93
C MET A 58 -14.18 -5.69 3.17
N GLU A 59 -13.90 -6.94 3.51
CA GLU A 59 -12.87 -7.27 4.51
C GLU A 59 -11.50 -7.33 3.86
N VAL A 60 -10.52 -6.59 4.41
CA VAL A 60 -9.14 -6.62 3.91
C VAL A 60 -8.37 -7.73 4.61
N THR A 61 -8.13 -8.82 3.89
CA THR A 61 -7.39 -9.98 4.42
C THR A 61 -5.91 -9.68 4.66
N ASP A 62 -5.26 -10.43 5.54
CA ASP A 62 -3.82 -10.26 5.79
C ASP A 62 -2.96 -10.48 4.55
N ALA A 63 -3.35 -11.42 3.68
CA ALA A 63 -2.66 -11.65 2.41
C ALA A 63 -2.75 -10.42 1.49
N MET A 64 -3.90 -9.74 1.45
CA MET A 64 -4.05 -8.48 0.71
C MET A 64 -3.18 -7.38 1.32
N ARG A 65 -3.18 -7.23 2.65
CA ARG A 65 -2.37 -6.23 3.34
C ARG A 65 -0.88 -6.41 3.05
N VAL A 66 -0.38 -7.65 3.14
CA VAL A 66 1.02 -7.98 2.83
C VAL A 66 1.33 -7.74 1.36
N SER A 67 0.44 -8.12 0.45
CA SER A 67 0.64 -7.91 -1.00
C SER A 67 0.71 -6.42 -1.36
N ILE A 68 -0.22 -5.61 -0.84
CA ILE A 68 -0.23 -4.15 -1.04
C ILE A 68 1.02 -3.52 -0.42
N ALA A 69 1.35 -3.87 0.83
CA ALA A 69 2.51 -3.33 1.51
C ALA A 69 3.83 -3.68 0.80
N ALA A 70 3.98 -4.90 0.27
CA ALA A 70 5.16 -5.30 -0.48
C ALA A 70 5.38 -4.45 -1.74
N GLN A 71 4.30 -4.14 -2.46
CA GLN A 71 4.35 -3.28 -3.64
C GLN A 71 4.63 -1.83 -3.28
N ALA A 72 3.96 -1.29 -2.25
CA ALA A 72 4.19 0.06 -1.76
C ALA A 72 5.61 0.24 -1.21
N CYS A 73 6.20 -0.78 -0.58
CA CYS A 73 7.55 -0.69 -0.04
C CYS A 73 8.65 -0.79 -1.11
N LEU A 74 8.36 -1.27 -2.32
CA LEU A 74 9.37 -1.46 -3.35
C LEU A 74 10.02 -0.13 -3.80
N PRO A 75 9.28 0.93 -4.19
CA PRO A 75 9.87 2.20 -4.61
C PRO A 75 10.70 2.88 -3.52
N ILE A 76 10.36 2.64 -2.26
CA ILE A 76 11.01 3.27 -1.10
C ILE A 76 12.01 2.34 -0.40
N LEU A 77 12.38 1.21 -1.00
CA LEU A 77 13.25 0.20 -0.37
C LEU A 77 14.59 0.79 0.07
N GLU A 78 15.14 1.70 -0.74
CA GLU A 78 16.40 2.40 -0.47
C GLU A 78 16.22 3.82 0.10
N LEU A 79 14.96 4.27 0.21
CA LEU A 79 14.60 5.63 0.65
C LEU A 79 14.10 5.67 2.11
N GLY A 80 13.46 4.60 2.57
CA GLY A 80 12.90 4.49 3.90
C GLY A 80 11.43 4.93 4.02
N LEU A 81 10.80 4.51 5.12
CA LEU A 81 9.35 4.67 5.32
C LEU A 81 8.90 6.11 5.57
N ASP A 82 9.84 7.02 5.87
CA ASP A 82 9.53 8.43 6.13
C ASP A 82 9.01 9.17 4.88
N TRP A 83 9.30 8.65 3.68
CA TRP A 83 8.70 9.12 2.43
C TRP A 83 7.18 8.97 2.40
N TYR A 84 6.62 8.10 3.24
CA TYR A 84 5.18 7.91 3.41
C TYR A 84 4.64 8.55 4.68
N ALA A 85 5.37 9.43 5.37
CA ALA A 85 4.90 10.04 6.62
C ALA A 85 3.67 10.96 6.43
N GLY A 86 3.39 11.43 5.21
CA GLY A 86 2.29 12.35 4.91
C GLY A 86 0.88 11.76 4.96
N TRP A 87 0.73 10.44 5.17
CA TRP A 87 -0.57 9.76 5.21
C TRP A 87 -0.54 8.55 6.16
N THR A 88 -1.71 8.12 6.64
CA THR A 88 -1.82 7.04 7.64
C THR A 88 -2.62 5.84 7.17
N GLY A 89 -3.59 6.01 6.26
CA GLY A 89 -4.53 4.97 5.88
C GLY A 89 -4.51 4.60 4.40
N ILE A 90 -4.90 3.35 4.12
CA ILE A 90 -5.18 2.80 2.80
C ILE A 90 -6.64 2.33 2.79
N VAL A 91 -7.39 2.76 1.78
CA VAL A 91 -8.76 2.30 1.53
C VAL A 91 -8.75 1.36 0.33
N VAL A 92 -9.14 0.11 0.54
CA VAL A 92 -9.15 -0.94 -0.48
C VAL A 92 -10.58 -1.10 -0.99
N TYR A 93 -10.77 -0.95 -2.30
CA TYR A 93 -12.07 -1.10 -2.95
C TYR A 93 -12.19 -2.47 -3.63
N PRO A 94 -13.37 -3.12 -3.57
CA PRO A 94 -13.64 -4.32 -4.35
C PRO A 94 -13.92 -3.94 -5.82
N GLY A 95 -12.94 -4.14 -6.70
CA GLY A 95 -13.09 -4.00 -8.16
C GLY A 95 -12.47 -2.74 -8.76
N ASP A 96 -12.57 -2.63 -10.10
CA ASP A 96 -11.96 -1.55 -10.87
C ASP A 96 -12.64 -0.21 -10.61
N PHE A 97 -11.84 0.79 -10.26
CA PHE A 97 -12.28 2.15 -10.00
C PHE A 97 -12.49 2.89 -11.32
N ARG A 98 -13.75 3.09 -11.75
CA ARG A 98 -14.08 4.06 -12.80
C ARG A 98 -14.25 5.43 -12.16
N VAL A 99 -13.19 6.26 -12.19
CA VAL A 99 -13.33 7.70 -11.92
C VAL A 99 -14.09 8.32 -13.08
N ARG A 100 -15.38 8.60 -12.89
CA ARG A 100 -16.13 9.44 -13.82
C ARG A 100 -15.67 10.89 -13.62
N ARG A 101 -14.61 11.28 -14.32
CA ARG A 101 -14.12 12.67 -14.33
C ARG A 101 -14.98 13.42 -15.35
N ALA A 102 -15.98 14.15 -14.87
CA ALA A 102 -16.78 15.05 -15.69
C ALA A 102 -16.09 16.42 -15.73
N GLU A 103 -15.37 16.72 -16.81
CA GLU A 103 -14.94 18.08 -17.11
C GLU A 103 -16.06 18.76 -17.93
N LEU A 104 -16.64 19.82 -17.37
CA LEU A 104 -17.55 20.72 -18.07
C LEU A 104 -16.72 21.76 -18.81
N ASP A 105 -16.86 21.82 -20.13
CA ASP A 105 -16.25 22.87 -20.94
C ASP A 105 -17.02 24.21 -20.82
N GLU A 106 -16.47 25.27 -21.40
CA GLU A 106 -17.05 26.63 -21.37
C GLU A 106 -18.34 26.78 -22.20
N HIS A 107 -18.80 25.72 -22.84
CA HIS A 107 -19.99 25.70 -23.68
C HIS A 107 -21.10 24.77 -23.13
N GLY A 108 -20.90 24.18 -21.95
CA GLY A 108 -21.89 23.33 -21.29
C GLY A 108 -22.05 21.95 -21.92
N VAL A 109 -21.06 21.49 -22.70
CA VAL A 109 -21.06 20.16 -23.31
C VAL A 109 -20.42 19.18 -22.34
N MET A 110 -21.15 18.10 -22.03
CA MET A 110 -20.59 16.99 -21.26
C MET A 110 -19.91 16.00 -22.18
N HIS A 111 -18.59 15.93 -22.09
CA HIS A 111 -17.79 14.90 -22.72
C HIS A 111 -17.60 13.72 -21.75
N GLU A 112 -18.35 12.63 -21.94
CA GLU A 112 -18.07 11.35 -21.26
C GLU A 112 -17.03 10.56 -22.07
N TRP A 113 -15.87 10.28 -21.46
CA TRP A 113 -14.91 9.28 -21.94
C TRP A 113 -14.76 8.19 -20.87
N ASP A 114 -14.87 6.91 -21.27
CA ASP A 114 -14.54 5.75 -20.44
C ASP A 114 -13.01 5.60 -20.47
N ASP A 115 -12.32 6.05 -19.42
CA ASP A 115 -10.87 5.91 -19.28
C ASP A 115 -10.57 4.88 -18.18
N GLU A 116 -9.83 3.82 -18.52
CA GLU A 116 -9.34 2.81 -17.57
C GLU A 116 -8.14 3.39 -16.80
N LEU A 117 -8.42 4.20 -15.78
CA LEU A 117 -7.39 4.84 -14.97
C LEU A 117 -7.03 3.99 -13.75
N ALA A 118 -5.95 3.21 -13.86
CA ALA A 118 -5.32 2.51 -12.74
C ALA A 118 -4.48 3.49 -11.89
N GLY A 119 -5.15 4.34 -11.12
CA GLY A 119 -4.57 5.16 -10.04
C GLY A 119 -3.52 6.19 -10.47
N GLU A 120 -3.84 7.48 -10.37
CA GLU A 120 -2.86 8.56 -10.53
C GLU A 120 -2.96 9.58 -9.38
N ALA A 121 -1.81 10.19 -9.09
CA ALA A 121 -1.55 11.15 -8.02
C ALA A 121 -1.95 12.59 -8.37
#